data_AF-A0A7S1MKV4-F1
#
_entry.id   AF-A0A7S1MKV4-F1
#
_cell.length_a   1.000
_cell.length_b   1.000
_cell.length_c   1.000
_cell.angle_alpha   90.00
_cell.angle_beta   90.00
_cell.angle_gamma   90.00
#
_symmetry.space_group_name_H-M   'P 1'
#
loop_
_entity.id
_entity.type
_entity.pdbx_description
1 polymer ?
#
loop_
_entity_poly.entity_id
_entity_poly.type
_entity_poly.pdbx_seq_one_letter_code
_entity_poly.pdbx_strand_id
1 'polypeptide(L)'
;RNVTLGAPWRPRIDAGGLGGFPGQIDLTDFGDVQYFGPITLGSPPQTFQVIFDTGSSNLWVPGSACSNCDGQYKHRRFNSAASTTFSDQEYPNEPVSIAYGS
;
A
#
# COMPACT_ATOMS: atom_id res chain seq x y z
N ARG A 1 -0.22 17.17 -6.12
CA ARG A 1 -0.60 16.05 -7.00
C ARG A 1 -1.57 15.20 -6.20
N ASN A 2 -2.84 15.15 -6.58
CA ASN A 2 -3.87 14.54 -5.73
C ASN A 2 -3.77 13.03 -5.89
N VAL A 3 -3.33 12.35 -4.82
CA VAL A 3 -3.38 10.89 -4.73
C VAL A 3 -4.68 10.60 -3.99
N THR A 4 -5.68 10.05 -4.67
CA THR A 4 -6.89 9.56 -3.98
C THR A 4 -6.51 8.30 -3.23
N LEU A 5 -6.15 8.50 -1.97
CA LEU A 5 -5.98 7.43 -1.01
C LEU A 5 -7.27 7.39 -0.23
N GLY A 6 -7.93 6.23 -0.21
CA GLY A 6 -8.87 5.97 0.87
C GLY A 6 -8.11 6.20 2.18
N ALA A 7 -8.69 7.00 3.07
CA ALA A 7 -8.19 7.29 4.42
C ALA A 7 -7.86 5.99 5.20
N PRO A 8 -7.15 6.06 6.35
CA PRO A 8 -6.37 4.94 6.88
C PRO A 8 -7.26 3.76 7.28
N TRP A 9 -7.48 2.85 6.33
CA TRP A 9 -7.98 1.52 6.61
C TRP A 9 -6.98 0.86 7.57
N ARG A 10 -7.43 0.23 8.67
CA ARG A 10 -6.55 -0.63 9.48
C ARG A 10 -6.38 -1.96 8.74
N PRO A 11 -5.37 -2.12 7.89
CA PRO A 11 -5.23 -3.37 7.20
C PRO A 11 -4.77 -4.40 8.21
N ARG A 12 -5.40 -5.58 8.22
CA ARG A 12 -4.66 -6.74 8.69
C ARG A 12 -3.55 -6.94 7.68
N ILE A 13 -2.36 -6.43 8.03
CA ILE A 13 -1.13 -6.77 7.33
C ILE A 13 -0.78 -8.16 7.82
N ASP A 14 -1.23 -9.16 7.06
CA ASP A 14 -0.66 -10.48 7.21
C ASP A 14 0.69 -10.42 6.49
N ALA A 15 1.77 -10.31 7.27
CA ALA A 15 3.10 -10.67 6.79
C ALA A 15 3.00 -12.16 6.45
N GLY A 16 2.66 -12.48 5.21
CA GLY A 16 2.48 -13.85 4.74
C GLY A 16 3.68 -14.68 5.20
N GLY A 17 3.41 -15.82 5.82
CA GLY A 17 4.41 -16.69 6.45
C GLY A 17 5.49 -17.17 5.47
N LEU A 18 6.51 -16.35 5.28
CA LEU A 18 7.71 -16.63 4.51
C LEU A 18 8.87 -16.82 5.51
N GLY A 19 8.91 -17.98 6.17
CA GLY A 19 10.13 -18.57 6.74
C GLY A 19 10.94 -17.82 7.82
N GLY A 20 10.49 -16.68 8.35
CA GLY A 20 11.16 -15.90 9.40
C GLY A 20 10.37 -15.85 10.72
N PHE A 21 11.02 -15.38 11.80
CA PHE A 21 10.37 -15.19 13.10
C PHE A 21 9.10 -14.31 12.97
N PRO A 22 8.09 -14.49 13.84
CA PRO A 22 6.88 -13.66 13.81
C PRO A 22 7.24 -12.16 13.81
N GLY A 23 6.75 -11.43 12.81
CA GLY A 23 7.02 -9.99 12.67
C GLY A 23 8.28 -9.62 11.87
N GLN A 24 8.96 -10.59 11.23
CA GLN A 24 10.02 -10.31 10.27
C GLN A 24 9.46 -10.13 8.85
N ILE A 25 9.93 -9.11 8.14
CA ILE A 25 9.64 -8.87 6.72
C ILE A 25 10.98 -8.71 6.00
N ASP A 26 11.19 -9.52 4.97
CA ASP A 26 12.39 -9.41 4.13
C ASP A 26 12.25 -8.23 3.16
N LEU A 27 13.30 -7.43 3.08
CA LEU A 27 13.37 -6.26 2.20
C LEU A 27 14.28 -6.56 1.01
N THR A 28 13.85 -6.09 -0.15
CA THR A 28 14.67 -6.05 -1.37
C THR A 28 15.32 -4.68 -1.45
N ASP A 29 16.64 -4.68 -1.67
CA ASP A 29 17.40 -3.49 -2.05
C ASP A 29 17.34 -3.28 -3.57
N PHE A 30 17.07 -2.05 -3.98
CA PHE A 30 17.17 -1.60 -5.35
C PHE A 30 18.15 -0.44 -5.46
N GLY A 31 19.40 -0.79 -5.76
CA GLY A 31 20.47 0.15 -6.10
C GLY A 31 20.87 1.07 -4.94
N ASP A 32 20.76 0.59 -3.70
CA ASP A 32 21.04 1.34 -2.46
C ASP A 32 20.22 2.63 -2.28
N VAL A 33 19.14 2.79 -3.05
CA VAL A 33 18.27 3.98 -3.00
C VAL A 33 16.86 3.67 -2.52
N GLN A 34 16.43 2.40 -2.57
CA GLN A 34 15.10 1.98 -2.15
C GLN A 34 15.15 0.58 -1.52
N TYR A 35 14.64 0.50 -0.29
CA TYR A 35 14.43 -0.77 0.41
C TYR A 35 12.92 -0.98 0.54
N PHE A 36 12.40 -2.04 -0.08
CA PHE A 36 10.96 -2.32 -0.11
C PHE A 36 10.67 -3.79 0.17
N GLY A 37 9.47 -4.07 0.67
CA GLY A 37 9.05 -5.43 0.98
C GLY A 37 7.57 -5.67 0.73
N PRO A 38 7.13 -6.94 0.80
CA PRO A 38 5.78 -7.31 0.48
C PRO A 38 4.81 -7.03 1.64
N ILE A 39 3.61 -6.56 1.29
CA ILE A 39 2.42 -6.61 2.15
C ILE A 39 1.25 -7.17 1.37
N THR A 40 0.20 -7.62 2.06
CA THR A 40 -1.08 -7.97 1.42
C THR A 40 -2.23 -7.14 1.97
N LEU A 41 -3.16 -6.78 1.08
CA LEU A 41 -4.38 -6.05 1.42
C LEU A 41 -5.61 -6.78 0.88
N GLY A 42 -6.70 -6.71 1.64
CA GLY A 42 -8.00 -7.27 1.25
C GLY A 42 -8.12 -8.79 1.39
N SER A 43 -9.29 -9.30 1.04
CA SER A 43 -9.61 -10.74 1.02
C SER A 43 -10.39 -11.07 -0.25
N PRO A 44 -9.90 -11.94 -1.16
CA PRO A 44 -8.60 -12.59 -1.10
C PRO A 44 -7.41 -11.61 -1.11
N PRO A 45 -6.24 -12.00 -0.57
CA PRO A 45 -5.08 -11.12 -0.47
C PRO A 45 -4.59 -10.60 -1.82
N GLN A 46 -4.40 -9.28 -1.94
CA GLN A 46 -3.72 -8.61 -3.05
C GLN A 46 -2.35 -8.15 -2.57
N THR A 47 -1.26 -8.66 -3.16
CA THR A 47 0.11 -8.36 -2.71
C THR A 47 0.69 -7.10 -3.37
N PHE A 48 1.34 -6.25 -2.57
CA PHE A 48 2.00 -5.01 -2.97
C PHE A 48 3.44 -4.99 -2.47
N GLN A 49 4.32 -4.31 -3.20
CA GLN A 49 5.65 -3.94 -2.72
C GLN A 49 5.58 -2.51 -2.19
N VAL A 50 6.02 -2.30 -0.95
CA VAL A 50 5.95 -0.99 -0.28
C VAL A 50 7.28 -0.62 0.35
N ILE A 51 7.52 0.69 0.45
CA ILE A 51 8.62 1.25 1.24
C ILE A 51 8.14 1.40 2.69
N PHE A 52 8.95 0.94 3.63
CA PHE A 52 8.71 1.12 5.07
C PHE A 52 9.36 2.43 5.51
N ASP A 53 8.60 3.51 5.47
CA ASP A 53 9.09 4.86 5.74
C ASP A 53 8.88 5.26 7.21
N THR A 54 9.98 5.40 7.96
CA THR A 54 9.96 5.85 9.36
C THR A 54 9.67 7.36 9.51
N GLY A 55 9.72 8.11 8.42
CA GLY A 55 9.45 9.55 8.38
C GLY A 55 7.98 9.92 8.25
N SER A 56 7.07 8.94 8.16
CA SER A 56 5.63 9.17 8.00
C SER A 56 4.78 8.14 8.74
N SER A 57 3.46 8.31 8.72
CA SER A 57 2.51 7.43 9.44
C SER A 57 1.32 6.98 8.59
N ASN A 58 1.35 7.24 7.29
CA ASN A 58 0.28 6.84 6.37
C ASN A 58 0.68 5.59 5.61
N LEU A 59 -0.24 4.62 5.51
CA LEU A 59 -0.17 3.57 4.51
C LEU A 59 -0.94 4.00 3.28
N TRP A 60 -0.35 3.79 2.11
CA TRP A 60 -1.04 4.04 0.85
C TRP A 60 -0.55 3.14 -0.28
N VAL A 61 -1.48 2.75 -1.17
CA VAL A 61 -1.19 2.03 -2.40
C VAL A 61 -2.03 2.63 -3.54
N PRO A 62 -1.58 2.54 -4.81
CA PRO A 62 -2.38 3.00 -5.94
C PRO A 62 -3.71 2.24 -6.05
N GLY A 63 -4.83 2.95 -6.18
CA GLY A 63 -6.12 2.35 -6.48
C GLY A 63 -6.26 1.97 -7.97
N SER A 64 -7.11 1.00 -8.27
CA SER A 64 -7.41 0.55 -9.65
C SER A 64 -7.88 1.67 -10.58
N ALA A 65 -8.58 2.67 -10.02
CA ALA A 65 -9.05 3.85 -10.75
C ALA A 65 -7.94 4.89 -11.09
N CYS A 66 -6.74 4.77 -10.50
CA CYS A 66 -5.68 5.73 -10.77
C CYS A 66 -5.01 5.46 -12.13
N SER A 67 -5.21 6.36 -13.09
CA SER A 67 -4.66 6.26 -14.44
C SER A 67 -3.23 6.80 -14.56
N ASN A 68 -2.81 7.70 -13.66
CA ASN A 68 -1.55 8.44 -13.69
C ASN A 68 -0.66 8.19 -12.45
N CYS A 69 -0.86 7.09 -11.72
CA CYS A 69 -0.05 6.71 -10.56
C CYS A 69 1.21 5.90 -10.93
N ASP A 70 1.43 5.61 -12.22
CA ASP A 70 2.63 4.92 -12.67
C ASP A 70 3.73 5.95 -12.99
N GLY A 71 4.97 5.64 -12.58
CA GLY A 71 6.17 6.37 -12.98
C GLY A 71 6.86 5.69 -14.16
N GLN A 72 8.17 5.47 -14.04
CA GLN A 72 8.95 4.69 -15.00
C GLN A 72 8.49 3.23 -15.08
N TYR A 73 7.96 2.69 -13.97
CA TYR A 73 7.49 1.31 -13.87
C TYR A 73 6.00 1.25 -13.57
N LYS A 74 5.37 0.13 -13.97
CA LYS A 74 3.98 -0.18 -13.64
C LYS A 74 3.89 -0.70 -12.22
N HIS A 75 2.99 -0.12 -11.43
CA HIS A 75 2.72 -0.58 -10.06
C HIS A 75 1.44 -1.40 -10.00
N ARG A 76 1.40 -2.39 -9.10
CA ARG A 76 0.16 -3.09 -8.77
C ARG A 76 -0.85 -2.11 -8.19
N ARG A 77 -2.13 -2.35 -8.50
CA ARG A 77 -3.23 -1.49 -8.07
C ARG A 77 -4.21 -2.25 -7.22
N PHE A 78 -4.68 -1.62 -6.15
CA PHE A 78 -5.71 -2.19 -5.30
C PHE A 78 -7.06 -2.14 -5.97
N ASN A 79 -7.65 -3.31 -6.18
CA ASN A 79 -9.01 -3.47 -6.66
C ASN A 79 -9.94 -3.70 -5.46
N SER A 80 -10.56 -2.62 -4.99
CA SER A 80 -11.52 -2.67 -3.88
C SER A 80 -12.71 -3.59 -4.17
N ALA A 81 -13.19 -3.61 -5.42
CA ALA A 81 -14.30 -4.46 -5.83
C ALA A 81 -13.98 -5.96 -5.80
N ALA A 82 -12.69 -6.32 -5.81
CA ALA A 82 -12.24 -7.71 -5.70
C ALA A 82 -11.93 -8.13 -4.24
N SER A 83 -12.18 -7.28 -3.25
CA SER A 83 -11.92 -7.57 -1.84
C SER A 83 -13.22 -7.60 -1.02
N THR A 84 -13.57 -8.75 -0.45
CA THR A 84 -14.74 -8.94 0.41
C THR A 84 -14.62 -8.24 1.76
N THR A 85 -13.41 -7.89 2.18
CA THR A 85 -13.15 -7.15 3.42
C THR A 85 -12.97 -5.66 3.20
N PHE A 86 -13.09 -5.14 1.97
CA PHE A 86 -12.99 -3.70 1.76
C PHE A 86 -14.21 -2.98 2.35
N SER A 87 -13.99 -1.83 3.00
CA SER A 87 -15.05 -0.95 3.49
C SER A 87 -14.58 0.50 3.44
N ASP A 88 -15.42 1.37 2.89
CA ASP A 88 -15.24 2.82 2.81
C ASP A 88 -16.19 3.59 3.74
N GLN A 89 -16.96 2.87 4.57
CA GLN A 89 -18.03 3.44 5.40
C GLN A 89 -17.54 4.48 6.42
N GLU A 90 -16.29 4.40 6.85
CA GLU A 90 -15.72 5.33 7.85
C GLU A 90 -15.44 6.71 7.24
N TYR A 91 -15.10 6.78 5.94
CA TYR A 91 -14.76 8.03 5.23
C TYR A 91 -15.17 7.96 3.74
N PRO A 92 -16.48 7.94 3.43
CA PRO A 92 -16.95 7.76 2.07
C PRO A 92 -16.59 8.97 1.19
N ASN A 93 -15.82 8.74 0.13
CA ASN A 93 -15.42 9.73 -0.87
C ASN A 93 -14.67 10.97 -0.34
N GLU A 94 -14.09 10.89 0.86
CA GLU A 94 -13.29 11.99 1.40
C GLU A 94 -11.92 12.04 0.70
N PRO A 95 -11.55 13.18 0.06
CA PRO A 95 -10.26 13.32 -0.58
C PRO A 95 -9.16 13.44 0.49
N VAL A 96 -8.15 12.58 0.39
CA VAL A 96 -6.92 12.67 1.19
C VAL A 96 -5.81 13.31 0.35
N SER A 97 -5.02 14.18 0.95
CA SER A 97 -3.79 14.70 0.37
C SER A 97 -2.63 14.47 1.31
N ILE A 98 -1.58 13.81 0.81
CA ILE A 98 -0.35 13.54 1.56
C ILE A 98 0.80 14.22 0.82
N ALA A 99 1.67 14.90 1.56
CA ALA A 99 2.89 15.51 1.04
C ALA A 99 4.10 14.94 1.77
N TYR A 100 5.17 14.70 1.01
CA TYR A 100 6.46 14.20 1.48
C TYR A 100 7.56 15.10 0.94
N GLY A 101 8.61 15.33 1.71
CA GLY A 101 9.74 16.15 1.27
C GLY A 101 9.34 17.57 0.83
N SER A 102 10.28 18.26 0.18
CA SER A 102 10.14 19.65 -0.30
C SER A 102 10.17 19.74 -1.82
#